data_AF-A0A3D0NJ53-F1
#
_entry.id   AF-A0A3D0NJ53-F1
#
_cell.length_a   1.000
_cell.length_b   1.000
_cell.length_c   1.000
_cell.angle_alpha   90.00
_cell.angle_beta   90.00
_cell.angle_gamma   90.00
#
_symmetry.space_group_name_H-M   'P 1'
#
loop_
_entity.id
_entity.type
_entity.pdbx_description
1 polymer ?
#
loop_
_entity_poly.entity_id
_entity_poly.type
_entity_poly.pdbx_seq_one_letter_code
_entity_poly.pdbx_strand_id
1 'polypeptide(L)' 'GIKQGAIIGSTNDDGTWVTSEPHDIGHFFHTWFNALGIDSEHTEYINDGQPLPIADEECSPIRELLS' A
#
# COMPACT_ATOMS: atom_id res chain seq x y z
N GLY A 1 -7.57 1.30 11.14
CA GLY A 1 -8.27 1.96 10.02
C GLY A 1 -7.29 2.85 9.27
N ILE A 2 -7.74 3.90 8.56
CA ILE A 2 -6.82 4.91 7.96
C ILE A 2 -6.70 6.13 8.87
N LYS A 3 -5.47 6.56 9.15
CA LYS A 3 -5.15 7.78 9.90
C LYS A 3 -5.40 9.01 9.03
N GLN A 4 -6.48 9.73 9.31
CA GLN A 4 -6.86 10.93 8.55
C GLN A 4 -5.85 12.08 8.74
N GLY A 5 -5.58 12.83 7.66
CA GLY A 5 -4.70 13.99 7.68
C GLY A 5 -3.21 13.66 7.85
N ALA A 6 -2.81 12.39 7.76
CA ALA A 6 -1.41 12.00 7.83
C ALA A 6 -0.63 12.50 6.60
N ILE A 7 0.57 13.01 6.85
CA ILE A 7 1.58 13.31 5.84
C ILE A 7 2.74 12.35 6.12
N ILE A 8 3.07 11.50 5.16
CA ILE A 8 4.07 10.43 5.29
C ILE A 8 5.04 10.55 4.14
N GLY A 9 6.33 10.50 4.46
CA GLY A 9 7.42 10.66 3.51
C GLY A 9 7.82 12.11 3.23
N SER A 10 8.86 12.25 2.41
CA SER A 10 9.46 13.54 2.06
C SER A 10 10.17 13.47 0.71
N THR A 11 10.34 14.64 0.10
CA THR A 11 11.21 14.84 -1.05
C THR A 11 12.45 15.65 -0.66
N ASN A 12 13.40 15.81 -1.58
CA ASN A 12 14.42 16.84 -1.48
C ASN A 12 13.80 18.26 -1.60
N ASP A 13 14.60 19.28 -1.29
CA ASP A 13 14.18 20.70 -1.29
C ASP A 13 13.60 21.16 -2.63
N ASP A 14 14.08 20.61 -3.74
CA ASP A 14 13.59 20.91 -5.09
C ASP A 14 12.35 20.10 -5.51
N GLY A 15 11.93 19.11 -4.71
CA GLY A 15 10.77 18.26 -5.00
C GLY A 15 10.96 17.26 -6.14
N THR A 16 12.20 16.92 -6.49
CA THR A 16 12.56 16.08 -7.64
C THR A 16 12.82 14.61 -7.29
N TRP A 17 13.19 14.33 -6.03
CA TRP A 17 13.52 12.99 -5.57
C TRP A 17 12.86 12.69 -4.23
N VAL A 18 12.33 11.48 -4.08
CA VAL A 18 11.89 10.96 -2.78
C VAL A 18 13.13 10.71 -1.91
N THR A 19 13.13 11.26 -0.70
CA THR A 19 14.24 11.13 0.25
C THR A 19 13.91 10.23 1.44
N SER A 20 12.63 9.92 1.64
CA SER A 20 12.14 8.91 2.58
C SER A 20 12.03 7.53 1.92
N GLU A 21 11.42 6.58 2.63
CA GLU A 21 10.96 5.33 2.02
C GLU A 21 10.01 5.63 0.84
N PRO A 22 10.26 5.10 -0.36
CA PRO A 22 9.37 5.23 -1.49
C PRO A 22 8.16 4.31 -1.35
N HIS A 23 6.99 4.81 -1.72
CA HIS A 23 5.76 4.00 -1.76
C HIS A 23 5.17 4.05 -3.16
N ASP A 24 4.90 2.88 -3.71
CA ASP A 24 4.19 2.69 -4.98
C ASP A 24 2.72 2.28 -4.74
N ILE A 25 1.93 2.17 -5.81
CA ILE A 25 0.52 1.80 -5.78
C ILE A 25 0.27 0.46 -5.07
N GLY A 26 1.20 -0.50 -5.17
CA GLY A 26 1.12 -1.77 -4.44
C GLY A 26 1.04 -1.58 -2.92
N HIS A 27 1.78 -0.63 -2.36
CA HIS A 27 1.72 -0.30 -0.94
C HIS A 27 0.34 0.22 -0.52
N PHE A 28 -0.31 1.00 -1.39
CA PHE A 28 -1.66 1.52 -1.13
C PHE A 28 -2.72 0.41 -1.11
N PHE A 29 -2.66 -0.55 -2.05
CA PHE A 29 -3.56 -1.70 -2.03
C PHE A 29 -3.43 -2.49 -0.73
N HIS A 30 -2.20 -2.84 -0.35
CA HIS A 30 -1.94 -3.51 0.94
C HIS A 30 -2.46 -2.69 2.13
N THR A 31 -2.32 -1.37 2.11
CA THR A 31 -2.79 -0.51 3.20
C THR A 31 -4.32 -0.47 3.29
N TRP A 32 -5.03 -0.35 2.17
CA TRP A 32 -6.49 -0.32 2.16
C TRP A 32 -7.09 -1.68 2.55
N PHE A 33 -6.54 -2.77 2.03
CA PHE A 33 -6.99 -4.11 2.40
C PHE A 33 -6.75 -4.37 3.89
N ASN A 34 -5.58 -4.00 4.42
CA ASN A 34 -5.32 -4.10 5.85
C ASN A 34 -6.32 -3.29 6.68
N ALA A 35 -6.63 -2.06 6.27
CA ALA A 35 -7.62 -1.21 6.94
C ALA A 35 -9.05 -1.79 6.94
N LEU A 36 -9.37 -2.64 5.95
CA LEU A 36 -10.63 -3.38 5.82
C LEU A 36 -10.59 -4.76 6.51
N GLY A 37 -9.45 -5.17 7.07
CA GLY A 37 -9.26 -6.50 7.67
C GLY A 37 -9.11 -7.63 6.66
N ILE A 38 -8.73 -7.30 5.42
CA ILE A 38 -8.45 -8.27 4.35
C ILE A 38 -6.95 -8.55 4.34
N ASP A 39 -6.59 -9.84 4.33
CA ASP A 39 -5.21 -10.30 4.20
C ASP A 39 -4.79 -10.26 2.72
N SER A 40 -4.20 -9.16 2.30
CA SER A 40 -3.75 -8.95 0.92
C SER A 40 -2.55 -9.78 0.48
N GLU A 41 -1.84 -10.43 1.40
CA GLU A 41 -0.75 -11.35 1.07
C GLU A 41 -1.27 -12.70 0.57
N HIS A 42 -2.46 -13.12 1.02
CA HIS A 42 -3.02 -14.43 0.72
C HIS A 42 -4.36 -14.39 -0.02
N THR A 43 -5.00 -13.22 -0.11
CA THR A 43 -6.28 -13.08 -0.82
C THR A 43 -6.06 -12.95 -2.32
N GLU A 44 -6.84 -13.71 -3.07
CA GLU A 44 -6.84 -13.71 -4.53
C GLU A 44 -8.21 -13.31 -5.07
N TYR A 45 -8.24 -12.75 -6.28
CA TYR A 45 -9.46 -12.59 -7.06
C TYR A 45 -9.43 -13.52 -8.27
N ILE A 46 -10.61 -13.95 -8.71
CA ILE A 46 -10.74 -14.83 -9.88
C ILE A 46 -10.91 -14.00 -11.13
N ASN A 47 -9.95 -14.09 -12.04
CA ASN A 47 -9.97 -13.49 -13.36
C ASN A 47 -10.10 -14.61 -14.41
N ASP A 48 -11.28 -14.77 -15.01
CA ASP A 48 -11.57 -15.82 -16.01
C ASP A 48 -11.16 -17.24 -15.55
N GLY A 49 -11.36 -17.55 -14.27
CA GLY A 49 -11.01 -18.84 -13.66
C GLY A 49 -9.56 -18.95 -13.18
N GLN A 50 -8.72 -17.96 -13.46
CA GLN A 50 -7.36 -17.86 -12.91
C GLN A 50 -7.38 -17.05 -11.59
N PRO A 51 -6.90 -17.61 -10.47
CA PRO A 51 -6.64 -16.82 -9.28
C PRO A 51 -5.45 -15.89 -9.51
N LEU A 52 -5.61 -14.63 -9.14
CA LEU A 52 -4.59 -13.59 -9.20
C LEU A 52 -4.49 -12.86 -7.86
N PRO A 53 -3.29 -12.47 -7.42
CA PRO A 53 -3.11 -11.70 -6.20
C PRO A 53 -3.82 -10.35 -6.31
N ILE A 54 -4.39 -9.87 -5.21
CA ILE A 54 -5.10 -8.57 -5.17
C ILE A 54 -4.16 -7.38 -4.99
N ALA A 55 -2.88 -7.61 -4.65
CA ALA A 55 -1.86 -6.60 -4.46
C ALA A 55 -0.48 -7.14 -4.87
N ASP A 56 0.46 -6.24 -5.16
CA ASP A 56 1.83 -6.58 -5.54
C ASP A 56 2.58 -7.25 -4.37
N GLU A 57 3.14 -8.44 -4.59
CA GLU A 57 3.83 -9.23 -3.57
C GLU A 57 5.16 -8.60 -3.09
N GLU A 58 5.75 -7.68 -3.86
CA GLU A 58 6.96 -6.95 -3.47
C GLU A 58 6.66 -5.74 -2.55
N CYS A 59 5.38 -5.38 -2.40
CA CYS A 59 4.94 -4.27 -1.57
C CYS A 59 4.38 -4.72 -0.22
N SER A 60 4.28 -3.79 0.73
CA SER A 60 3.66 -4.05 2.04
C SER A 60 2.85 -2.83 2.52
N PRO A 61 1.98 -2.97 3.54
CA PRO A 61 1.18 -1.86 4.04
C PRO A 61 2.04 -0.70 4.55
N ILE A 62 1.66 0.54 4.24
CA ILE A 62 2.22 1.76 4.83
C ILE A 62 1.75 1.84 6.28
N ARG A 63 2.51 1.23 7.19
CA ARG A 63 2.10 1.08 8.61
C ARG A 63 1.83 2.41 9.31
N GLU A 64 2.54 3.47 8.94
CA GLU A 64 2.35 4.82 9.48
C GLU A 64 0.99 5.44 9.14
N LEU A 65 0.35 4.97 8.06
CA LEU A 65 -0.96 5.43 7.61
C LEU A 65 -2.12 4.69 8.32
N LEU A 66 -1.83 3.62 9.06
CA LEU A 66 -2.83 2.84 9.76
C LEU A 66 -3.08 3.36 11.19
N SER A 67 -4.31 3.16 11.68
CA SER A 67 -4.79 3.53 13.02
C SER A 67 -5.32 2.37 13.84
#